data_AF-A0A7I0J6H3-F1
#
_entry.id   AF-A0A7I0J6H3-F1
#
_cell.length_a   1.000
_cell.length_b   1.000
_cell.length_c   1.000
_cell.angle_alpha   90.00
_cell.angle_beta   90.00
_cell.angle_gamma   90.00
#
_symmetry.space_group_name_H-M   'P 1'
#
loop_
_entity.id
_entity.type
_entity.pdbx_description
1 polymer ?
#
loop_
_entity_poly.entity_id
_entity_poly.type
_entity_poly.pdbx_seq_one_letter_code
_entity_poly.pdbx_strand_id
1 'polypeptide(L)' 'LKAGRTVSKAALSAAIYDFDTDADPSAIEIYEHRVRKKLEGSRVQIATLRGLGYLLRHDDLVP' A
#
# COMPACT_ATOMS: atom_id res chain seq x y z
N LEU A 1 -12.56 -4.65 4.77
CA LEU A 1 -11.09 -4.59 4.96
C LEU A 1 -10.43 -5.53 3.95
N LYS A 2 -9.46 -5.06 3.15
CA LYS A 2 -8.76 -5.87 2.11
C LYS A 2 -7.49 -6.59 2.65
N ALA A 3 -7.48 -6.97 3.92
CA ALA A 3 -6.36 -7.73 4.49
C ALA A 3 -6.22 -9.07 3.73
N GLY A 4 -5.01 -9.43 3.30
CA GLY A 4 -4.77 -10.63 2.49
C GLY A 4 -5.08 -10.50 1.00
N ARG A 5 -5.51 -9.32 0.49
CA ARG A 5 -5.75 -9.09 -0.94
C ARG A 5 -4.76 -8.08 -1.52
N THR A 6 -4.16 -8.43 -2.65
CA THR A 6 -3.31 -7.52 -3.42
C THR A 6 -4.13 -6.37 -4.01
N VAL A 7 -3.63 -5.15 -3.86
CA VAL A 7 -4.20 -3.93 -4.42
C VAL A 7 -3.18 -3.29 -5.35
N SER A 8 -3.56 -3.02 -6.60
CA SER A 8 -2.67 -2.40 -7.58
C SER A 8 -2.37 -0.94 -7.24
N LYS A 9 -1.23 -0.44 -7.73
CA LYS A 9 -0.86 0.98 -7.60
C LYS A 9 -1.93 1.90 -8.19
N ALA A 10 -2.47 1.55 -9.37
CA ALA A 10 -3.55 2.29 -10.02
C ALA A 10 -4.81 2.37 -9.17
N ALA A 11 -5.20 1.26 -8.52
CA ALA A 11 -6.36 1.24 -7.63
C ALA A 11 -6.15 2.06 -6.36
N LEU A 12 -4.93 2.12 -5.81
CA LEU A 12 -4.60 3.01 -4.69
C LEU A 12 -4.64 4.47 -5.14
N SER A 13 -4.09 4.79 -6.31
CA SER A 13 -4.12 6.12 -6.91
C SER A 13 -5.56 6.63 -7.06
N ALA A 14 -6.43 5.84 -7.67
CA ALA A 14 -7.84 6.20 -7.86
C ALA A 14 -8.64 6.29 -6.55
N ALA A 15 -8.15 5.70 -5.45
CA ALA A 15 -8.81 5.79 -4.15
C ALA A 15 -8.34 6.98 -3.30
N ILE A 16 -7.16 7.54 -3.60
CA ILE A 16 -6.56 8.67 -2.89
C ILE A 16 -6.84 9.99 -3.60
N TYR A 17 -6.88 9.96 -4.93
CA TYR A 17 -7.12 11.12 -5.76
C TYR A 17 -8.55 11.10 -6.29
N ASP A 18 -9.24 12.22 -6.16
CA ASP A 18 -10.48 12.47 -6.91
C ASP A 18 -10.12 12.88 -8.35
N PHE A 19 -11.08 12.76 -9.28
CA PHE A 19 -10.85 12.93 -10.72
C PHE A 19 -10.21 14.28 -11.13
N ASP A 20 -10.24 15.30 -10.26
CA ASP A 20 -9.74 16.66 -10.49
C ASP A 20 -8.33 16.94 -9.93
N THR A 21 -7.63 15.95 -9.39
CA THR A 21 -6.26 16.16 -8.88
C THR A 21 -5.24 15.51 -9.80
N ASP A 22 -4.29 16.32 -10.30
CA ASP A 22 -3.07 15.82 -10.92
C ASP A 22 -2.27 15.00 -9.90
N ALA A 23 -2.52 13.69 -9.93
CA ALA A 23 -1.90 12.72 -9.06
C ALA A 23 -0.47 12.47 -9.52
N ASP A 24 0.53 12.96 -8.78
CA ASP A 24 1.91 12.55 -9.00
C ASP A 24 2.01 11.03 -8.77
N PRO A 25 2.39 10.23 -9.79
CA PRO A 25 2.52 8.80 -9.65
C PRO A 25 3.45 8.39 -8.50
N SER A 26 4.43 9.22 -8.14
CA SER A 26 5.37 8.98 -7.03
C SER A 26 4.77 9.15 -5.64
N ALA A 27 3.60 9.79 -5.53
CA ALA A 27 2.97 10.05 -4.26
C ALA A 27 2.52 8.76 -3.55
N ILE A 28 2.16 7.72 -4.32
CA ILE A 28 1.82 6.41 -3.74
C ILE A 28 3.00 5.82 -3.00
N GLU A 29 4.22 5.89 -3.56
CA GLU A 29 5.43 5.44 -2.87
C GLU A 29 5.69 6.25 -1.58
N ILE A 30 5.46 7.57 -1.61
CA ILE A 30 5.60 8.43 -0.44
C ILE A 30 4.60 8.02 0.66
N TYR A 31 3.33 7.83 0.30
CA TYR A 31 2.30 7.44 1.25
C TYR A 31 2.51 6.02 1.78
N GLU A 32 2.88 5.08 0.92
CA GLU A 32 3.26 3.72 1.32
C GLU A 32 4.39 3.75 2.35
N HIS A 33 5.45 4.50 2.09
CA HIS A 33 6.57 4.67 3.02
C HIS A 33 6.10 5.25 4.37
N ARG A 34 5.26 6.29 4.35
CA ARG A 34 4.70 6.89 5.57
C ARG A 34 3.83 5.90 6.36
N VAL A 35 3.03 5.09 5.67
CA VAL A 35 2.20 4.07 6.32
C VAL A 35 3.08 2.98 6.92
N ARG A 36 4.11 2.49 6.22
CA ARG A 36 5.07 1.54 6.80
C ARG A 36 5.69 2.04 8.09
N LYS A 37 6.12 3.31 8.10
CA LYS A 37 6.69 3.93 9.29
C LYS A 37 5.71 3.95 10.48
N LYS A 38 4.42 4.15 10.21
CA LYS A 38 3.37 4.09 11.24
C LYS A 38 3.06 2.67 11.73
N LEU A 39 3.40 1.65 10.93
CA LEU A 39 3.20 0.25 11.26
C LEU A 39 4.41 -0.38 11.97
N GLU A 40 5.54 0.34 12.08
CA GLU A 40 6.71 -0.08 12.83
C GLU A 40 6.32 -0.47 14.28
N GLY A 41 6.77 -1.64 14.73
CA GLY A 41 6.40 -2.20 16.04
C GLY A 41 5.02 -2.88 16.10
N SER A 42 4.23 -2.86 15.02
CA SER A 42 3.00 -3.65 14.92
C SER A 42 3.25 -5.02 14.28
N ARG A 43 2.28 -5.93 14.40
CA ARG A 43 2.30 -7.23 13.69
C ARG A 43 1.82 -7.14 12.25
N VAL A 44 1.65 -5.95 11.68
CA VAL A 44 1.11 -5.73 10.34
C VAL A 44 2.16 -5.08 9.45
N GLN A 45 2.28 -5.56 8.22
CA GLN A 45 3.25 -5.09 7.23
C GLN A 45 2.60 -4.86 5.87
N ILE A 46 3.20 -3.97 5.07
CA ILE A 46 2.90 -3.78 3.65
C ILE A 46 4.00 -4.44 2.81
N ALA A 47 3.66 -5.53 2.12
CA ALA A 47 4.52 -6.17 1.15
C ALA A 47 4.32 -5.57 -0.25
N THR A 48 5.42 -5.27 -0.94
CA THR A 48 5.38 -4.86 -2.35
C THR A 48 5.55 -6.08 -3.24
N LEU A 49 4.55 -6.33 -4.09
CA LEU A 49 4.55 -7.38 -5.10
C LEU A 49 4.83 -6.74 -6.46
N ARG A 50 6.08 -6.83 -6.93
CA ARG A 50 6.53 -6.15 -8.16
C ARG A 50 5.63 -6.52 -9.34
N GLY A 51 5.12 -5.50 -10.05
CA GLY A 51 4.19 -5.67 -11.16
C GLY A 51 2.73 -5.93 -10.77
N LEU A 52 2.43 -6.20 -9.50
CA LEU A 52 1.08 -6.52 -9.01
C LEU A 52 0.51 -5.43 -8.08
N GLY A 53 1.35 -4.84 -7.22
CA GLY A 53 0.97 -3.79 -6.29
C GLY A 53 1.37 -4.09 -4.85
N TYR A 54 0.46 -3.85 -3.91
CA TYR A 54 0.72 -3.86 -2.48
C TYR A 54 -0.22 -4.81 -1.74
N LEU A 55 0.29 -5.49 -0.72
CA LEU A 55 -0.45 -6.43 0.11
C LEU A 55 -0.27 -6.06 1.58
N LEU A 56 -1.38 -5.92 2.30
CA LEU A 56 -1.38 -5.84 3.76
C LEU A 56 -1.41 -7.26 4.35
N ARG A 57 -0.41 -7.60 5.16
CA ARG A 57 -0.26 -8.92 5.78
C ARG A 57 0.16 -8.82 7.25
N HIS A 58 -0.03 -9.90 7.99
CA HIS A 58 0.58 -10.06 9.29
C HIS A 58 2.04 -10.56 9.16
N ASP A 59 2.90 -10.18 10.10
CA ASP A 59 4.32 -10.59 10.15
C ASP A 59 4.46 -12.10 10.37
N ASP A 60 3.51 -12.66 11.11
CA ASP A 60 3.34 -14.08 11.43
C ASP A 60 2.91 -14.95 10.22
N LEU A 61 2.76 -14.36 9.03
CA LEU A 61 2.51 -15.07 7.76
C LEU A 61 3.78 -15.27 6.91
N VAL A 62 4.97 -15.07 7.48
CA VAL A 62 6.25 -15.44 6.87
C VAL A 62 6.71 -16.76 7.52
N PRO A 63 6.89 -17.86 6.75
CA PRO A 63 7.50 -19.09 7.27
C PRO A 63 8.94 -18.90 7.72
#